data_AF-M1AZP3-F1
#
_entry.id   AF-M1AZP3-F1
#
_cell.length_a   1.000
_cell.length_b   1.000
_cell.length_c   1.000
_cell.angle_alpha   90.00
_cell.angle_beta   90.00
_cell.angle_gamma   90.00
#
_symmetry.space_group_name_H-M   'P 1'
#
loop_
_entity.id
_entity.type
_entity.pdbx_description
1 polymer ?
#
loop_
_entity_poly.entity_id
_entity_poly.type
_entity_poly.pdbx_seq_one_letter_code
_entity_poly.pdbx_strand_id
1 'polypeptide(L)'
;MEGNFIYQMETSKFRTRDPEKAHVFFLPISVTSIVHFIYDRNSREHWNPMKQTLTDYINLVSGKYPYWNRSLGADHFMLACHDWGPELSKAVPELFKNSIRALCNANTSEGFKPSKDVSFPEILLPGGTMNGLIGGPSPSRRSILAFFAGGLHGPIRPILLEHWENKDDDIQVHRYLPKGVSYYGMLRNSKFCLCPSGYEVASPRMVEALYTGCVPVLLKDHYVPPFSDVLNWKSFSVEVPVDRIPDLKKILAGISTRQYIRLQRRGKQVRRHFEVNMIPQRYDVFHMILHSVWLRRLNMRLHGLEYL
;
A
#
# COMPACT_ATOMS: atom_id res chain seq x y z
N MET A 1 5.91 4.64 6.91
CA MET A 1 4.47 4.62 7.25
C MET A 1 4.21 4.03 8.63
N GLU A 2 4.72 2.84 8.97
CA GLU A 2 4.48 2.18 10.28
C GLU A 2 4.72 3.09 11.49
N GLY A 3 5.91 3.69 11.61
CA GLY A 3 6.24 4.59 12.72
C GLY A 3 5.30 5.82 12.83
N ASN A 4 4.96 6.44 11.70
CA ASN A 4 4.00 7.56 11.69
C ASN A 4 2.61 7.13 12.18
N PHE A 5 2.15 5.95 11.74
CA PHE A 5 0.85 5.44 12.17
C PHE A 5 0.84 5.11 13.67
N ILE A 6 1.90 4.47 14.20
CA ILE A 6 2.04 4.18 15.63
C ILE A 6 2.00 5.49 16.43
N TYR A 7 2.79 6.49 16.05
CA TYR A 7 2.79 7.80 16.70
C TYR A 7 1.41 8.48 16.67
N GLN A 8 0.71 8.44 15.53
CA GLN A 8 -0.63 8.99 15.39
C GLN A 8 -1.66 8.22 16.23
N MET A 9 -1.54 6.90 16.35
CA MET A 9 -2.39 6.12 17.26
C MET A 9 -2.18 6.52 18.73
N GLU A 10 -0.95 6.81 19.15
CA GLU A 10 -0.66 7.20 20.52
C GLU A 10 -1.18 8.58 20.90
N THR A 11 -1.19 9.51 19.94
CA THR A 11 -1.50 10.94 20.13
C THR A 11 -2.90 11.33 19.68
N SER A 12 -3.60 10.47 18.92
CA SER A 12 -4.95 10.77 18.44
C SER A 12 -6.04 10.57 19.50
N LYS A 13 -7.19 11.21 19.25
CA LYS A 13 -8.44 11.04 20.01
C LYS A 13 -9.09 9.66 19.87
N PHE A 14 -8.57 8.77 19.01
CA PHE A 14 -9.15 7.44 18.78
C PHE A 14 -8.67 6.40 19.80
N ARG A 15 -7.67 6.75 20.62
CA ARG A 15 -7.16 5.90 21.69
C ARG A 15 -7.97 6.08 22.96
N THR A 16 -8.28 4.96 23.61
CA THR A 16 -8.79 4.91 25.00
C THR A 16 -7.76 4.22 25.89
N ARG A 17 -7.72 4.59 27.18
CA ARG A 17 -6.99 3.87 28.23
C ARG A 17 -7.87 2.84 28.95
N ASP A 18 -9.17 2.96 28.77
CA ASP A 18 -10.16 2.03 29.29
C ASP A 18 -10.43 0.96 28.21
N PRO A 19 -9.97 -0.28 28.42
CA PRO A 19 -10.10 -1.36 27.44
C PRO A 19 -11.55 -1.81 27.22
N GLU A 20 -12.47 -1.56 28.15
CA GLU A 20 -13.90 -1.89 27.97
C GLU A 20 -14.59 -0.95 26.98
N LYS A 21 -14.00 0.23 26.74
CA LYS A 21 -14.45 1.18 25.72
C LYS A 21 -13.76 0.97 24.36
N ALA A 22 -12.81 0.04 24.27
CA ALA A 22 -12.07 -0.19 23.05
C ALA A 22 -12.91 -0.99 22.04
N HIS A 23 -13.05 -0.45 20.82
CA HIS A 23 -13.75 -1.15 19.74
C HIS A 23 -12.86 -2.19 19.03
N VAL A 24 -11.56 -1.94 19.00
CA VAL A 24 -10.50 -2.74 18.35
C VAL A 24 -9.20 -2.49 19.11
N PHE A 25 -8.35 -3.50 19.24
CA PHE A 25 -7.04 -3.41 19.89
C PHE A 25 -5.93 -3.30 18.84
N PHE A 26 -5.17 -2.21 18.88
CA PHE A 26 -3.98 -2.07 18.04
C PHE A 26 -2.80 -2.82 18.66
N LEU A 27 -2.09 -3.59 17.84
CA LEU A 27 -0.80 -4.20 18.17
C LEU A 27 0.33 -3.27 17.70
N PRO A 28 0.94 -2.44 18.58
CA PRO A 28 1.98 -1.48 18.21
C PRO A 28 3.33 -2.16 17.94
N ILE A 29 3.36 -3.09 16.98
CA ILE A 29 4.55 -3.78 16.52
C ILE A 29 5.03 -3.11 15.24
N SER A 30 6.33 -2.78 15.17
CA SER A 30 6.97 -2.29 13.96
C SER A 30 7.71 -3.44 13.27
N VAL A 31 7.13 -3.95 12.17
CA VAL A 31 7.78 -4.98 11.35
C VAL A 31 9.08 -4.43 10.76
N THR A 32 9.09 -3.14 10.39
CA THR A 32 10.30 -2.45 9.95
C THR A 32 11.41 -2.49 11.00
N SER A 33 11.07 -2.28 12.28
CA SER A 33 12.04 -2.34 13.38
C SER A 33 12.54 -3.76 13.62
N ILE A 34 11.65 -4.76 13.56
CA ILE A 34 12.04 -6.17 13.65
C ILE A 34 13.06 -6.50 12.56
N VAL A 35 12.76 -6.15 11.31
CA VAL A 35 13.69 -6.36 10.19
C VAL A 35 15.00 -5.59 10.42
N HIS A 36 14.95 -4.32 10.81
CA HIS A 36 16.16 -3.52 10.98
C HIS A 36 17.12 -4.07 12.04
N PHE A 37 16.61 -4.58 13.16
CA PHE A 37 17.43 -4.99 14.30
C PHE A 37 17.71 -6.50 14.38
N ILE A 38 16.89 -7.34 13.72
CA ILE A 38 16.93 -8.80 13.91
C ILE A 38 17.31 -9.54 12.63
N TYR A 39 17.04 -8.97 11.45
CA TYR A 39 17.33 -9.63 10.18
C TYR A 39 18.84 -9.80 9.97
N ASP A 40 19.28 -11.04 9.85
CA ASP A 40 20.64 -11.39 9.46
C ASP A 40 20.65 -11.97 8.04
N ARG A 41 21.25 -11.23 7.10
CA ARG A 41 21.37 -11.63 5.69
C ARG A 41 22.25 -12.86 5.48
N ASN A 42 23.16 -13.15 6.42
CA ASN A 42 24.09 -14.27 6.32
C ASN A 42 23.49 -15.58 6.87
N SER A 43 22.34 -15.49 7.55
CA SER A 43 21.64 -16.65 8.09
C SER A 43 20.77 -17.33 7.04
N ARG A 44 20.90 -18.66 6.95
CA ARG A 44 19.98 -19.51 6.17
C ARG A 44 18.57 -19.53 6.78
N GLU A 45 18.43 -19.18 8.05
CA GLU A 45 17.17 -19.15 8.80
C GLU A 45 16.77 -17.72 9.19
N HIS A 46 17.07 -16.74 8.33
CA HIS A 46 16.83 -15.32 8.62
C HIS A 46 15.39 -14.98 9.06
N TRP A 47 14.40 -15.77 8.67
CA TRP A 47 13.01 -15.61 9.14
C TRP A 47 12.78 -16.01 10.60
N ASN A 48 13.48 -17.03 11.09
CA ASN A 48 13.17 -17.68 12.37
C ASN A 48 13.26 -16.70 13.55
N PRO A 49 14.36 -15.93 13.72
CA PRO A 49 14.44 -14.95 14.82
C PRO A 49 13.33 -13.89 14.77
N MET A 50 12.96 -13.42 13.57
CA MET A 50 11.90 -12.43 13.40
C MET A 50 10.51 -13.00 13.70
N LYS A 51 10.24 -14.23 13.24
CA LYS A 51 9.00 -14.96 13.55
C LYS A 51 8.89 -15.23 15.05
N GLN A 52 9.97 -15.68 15.69
CA GLN A 52 10.02 -15.90 17.13
C GLN A 52 9.74 -14.61 17.91
N THR A 53 10.35 -13.49 17.51
CA THR A 53 10.11 -12.18 18.15
C THR A 53 8.63 -11.79 18.12
N LEU A 54 7.96 -12.00 16.98
CA LEU A 54 6.53 -11.73 16.87
C LEU A 54 5.71 -12.70 17.73
N THR A 55 6.05 -13.98 17.72
CA THR A 55 5.40 -15.00 18.56
C THR A 55 5.51 -14.66 20.05
N ASP A 56 6.70 -14.32 20.53
CA ASP A 56 6.94 -13.95 21.93
C ASP A 56 6.16 -12.70 22.34
N TYR A 57 6.09 -11.71 21.46
CA TYR A 57 5.26 -10.52 21.69
C TYR A 57 3.78 -10.88 21.84
N ILE A 58 3.24 -11.72 20.95
CA ILE A 58 1.82 -12.11 21.04
C ILE A 58 1.56 -12.98 22.27
N ASN A 59 2.47 -13.90 22.62
CA ASN A 59 2.40 -14.70 23.84
C ASN A 59 2.39 -13.82 25.10
N LEU A 60 3.19 -12.76 25.12
CA LEU A 60 3.18 -11.78 26.22
C LEU A 60 1.83 -11.06 26.31
N VAL A 61 1.30 -10.59 25.17
CA VAL A 61 0.00 -9.89 25.13
C VAL A 61 -1.13 -10.82 25.57
N SER A 62 -1.19 -12.04 25.06
CA SER A 62 -2.24 -13.02 25.34
C SER A 62 -2.18 -13.61 26.75
N GLY A 63 -0.97 -13.76 27.31
CA GLY A 63 -0.78 -14.20 28.69
C GLY A 63 -1.04 -13.12 29.73
N LYS A 64 -0.76 -11.85 29.39
CA LYS A 64 -0.90 -10.72 30.32
C LYS A 64 -2.31 -10.10 30.32
N TYR A 65 -2.98 -10.04 29.17
CA TYR A 65 -4.25 -9.34 29.03
C TYR A 65 -5.36 -10.28 28.54
N PRO A 66 -6.57 -10.25 29.16
CA PRO A 66 -7.64 -11.19 28.81
C PRO A 66 -8.25 -10.93 27.41
N TYR A 67 -8.05 -9.73 26.85
CA TYR A 67 -8.72 -9.26 25.64
C TYR A 67 -8.34 -10.04 24.38
N TRP A 68 -7.09 -10.51 24.28
CA TRP A 68 -6.68 -11.37 23.17
C TRP A 68 -7.48 -12.67 23.15
N ASN A 69 -7.56 -13.34 24.30
CA ASN A 69 -8.18 -14.67 24.43
C ASN A 69 -9.70 -14.61 24.25
N ARG A 70 -10.35 -13.48 24.57
CA ARG A 70 -11.80 -13.27 24.36
C ARG A 70 -12.24 -13.45 22.91
N SER A 71 -11.41 -13.05 21.95
CA SER A 71 -11.74 -13.06 20.52
C SER A 71 -10.80 -13.93 19.70
N LEU A 72 -9.84 -14.62 20.36
CA LEU A 72 -8.69 -15.25 19.71
C LEU A 72 -7.99 -14.30 18.72
N GLY A 73 -7.80 -13.06 19.16
CA GLY A 73 -7.17 -11.99 18.38
C GLY A 73 -8.02 -11.40 17.25
N ALA A 74 -9.28 -11.78 17.06
CA ALA A 74 -10.10 -11.28 15.95
C ALA A 74 -10.27 -9.76 16.00
N ASP A 75 -10.54 -9.19 17.17
CA ASP A 75 -10.69 -7.76 17.40
C ASP A 75 -9.35 -7.01 17.58
N HIS A 76 -8.24 -7.67 17.23
CA HIS A 76 -6.92 -7.07 17.22
C HIS A 76 -6.47 -6.78 15.79
N PHE A 77 -5.67 -5.73 15.61
CA PHE A 77 -5.09 -5.41 14.32
C PHE A 77 -3.62 -5.04 14.39
N MET A 78 -2.89 -5.44 13.35
CA MET A 78 -1.52 -5.02 13.09
C MET A 78 -1.46 -4.15 11.83
N LEU A 79 -0.43 -3.31 11.73
CA LEU A 79 -0.11 -2.58 10.52
C LEU A 79 1.33 -2.88 10.10
N ALA A 80 1.51 -3.40 8.89
CA ALA A 80 2.82 -3.69 8.36
C ALA A 80 2.88 -3.44 6.85
N CYS A 81 4.04 -3.03 6.35
CA CYS A 81 4.28 -2.88 4.92
C CYS A 81 5.34 -3.89 4.43
N HIS A 82 5.59 -3.87 3.12
CA HIS A 82 6.48 -4.78 2.41
C HIS A 82 6.03 -6.26 2.50
N ASP A 83 6.79 -7.17 1.90
CA ASP A 83 6.57 -8.62 1.94
C ASP A 83 6.74 -9.23 3.35
N TRP A 84 7.50 -8.58 4.22
CA TRP A 84 7.71 -8.98 5.62
C TRP A 84 6.41 -9.02 6.43
N GLY A 85 5.49 -8.06 6.21
CA GLY A 85 4.23 -7.99 6.94
C GLY A 85 3.37 -9.26 6.82
N PRO A 86 2.98 -9.65 5.60
CA PRO A 86 2.27 -10.90 5.37
C PRO A 86 3.04 -12.12 5.89
N GLU A 87 4.34 -12.21 5.65
CA GLU A 87 5.13 -13.40 6.01
C GLU A 87 5.30 -13.56 7.53
N LEU A 88 5.63 -12.49 8.26
CA LEU A 88 5.73 -12.55 9.71
C LEU A 88 4.37 -12.84 10.34
N SER A 89 3.27 -12.29 9.80
CA SER A 89 1.93 -12.57 10.35
C SER A 89 1.57 -14.06 10.40
N LYS A 90 2.20 -14.92 9.57
CA LYS A 90 2.02 -16.38 9.56
C LYS A 90 2.63 -17.08 10.78
N ALA A 91 3.52 -16.42 11.53
CA ALA A 91 4.18 -16.99 12.70
C ALA A 91 3.21 -17.37 13.82
N VAL A 92 2.09 -16.64 13.92
CA VAL A 92 1.03 -16.88 14.91
C VAL A 92 -0.28 -17.19 14.17
N PRO A 93 -0.82 -18.42 14.26
CA PRO A 93 -2.00 -18.83 13.51
C PRO A 93 -3.22 -17.91 13.72
N GLU A 94 -3.47 -17.46 14.94
CA GLU A 94 -4.58 -16.59 15.31
C GLU A 94 -4.40 -15.19 14.70
N LEU A 95 -3.17 -14.66 14.70
CA LEU A 95 -2.85 -13.38 14.05
C LEU A 95 -3.08 -13.47 12.54
N PHE A 96 -2.65 -14.57 11.91
CA PHE A 96 -2.84 -14.77 10.47
C PHE A 96 -4.30 -14.99 10.09
N LYS A 97 -5.02 -15.83 10.85
CA LYS A 97 -6.37 -16.29 10.50
C LYS A 97 -7.45 -15.32 10.97
N ASN A 98 -7.36 -14.81 12.19
CA ASN A 98 -8.44 -14.11 12.88
C ASN A 98 -8.24 -12.59 12.88
N SER A 99 -7.05 -12.12 13.24
CA SER A 99 -6.79 -10.67 13.37
C SER A 99 -6.92 -9.93 12.05
N ILE A 100 -7.22 -8.63 12.16
CA ILE A 100 -7.25 -7.68 11.05
C ILE A 100 -5.80 -7.32 10.70
N ARG A 101 -5.35 -7.64 9.49
CA ARG A 101 -4.01 -7.24 9.04
C ARG A 101 -4.13 -6.05 8.10
N ALA A 102 -3.69 -4.87 8.54
CA ALA A 102 -3.49 -3.75 7.65
C ALA A 102 -2.14 -3.92 6.95
N LEU A 103 -2.18 -4.20 5.64
CA LEU A 103 -1.01 -4.57 4.84
C LEU A 103 -0.93 -3.68 3.60
N CYS A 104 0.27 -3.19 3.29
CA CYS A 104 0.48 -2.51 2.00
C CYS A 104 0.67 -3.51 0.86
N ASN A 105 1.31 -4.64 1.15
CA ASN A 105 1.43 -5.78 0.25
C ASN A 105 0.13 -6.62 0.27
N ALA A 106 -0.92 -6.06 -0.33
CA ALA A 106 -2.27 -6.65 -0.33
C ALA A 106 -2.47 -7.62 -1.51
N ASN A 107 -1.76 -8.75 -1.49
CA ASN A 107 -1.85 -9.78 -2.54
C ASN A 107 -2.76 -10.94 -2.14
N THR A 108 -3.84 -11.16 -2.88
CA THR A 108 -4.79 -12.26 -2.62
C THR A 108 -4.19 -13.65 -2.82
N SER A 109 -3.17 -13.81 -3.68
CA SER A 109 -2.48 -15.09 -3.85
C SER A 109 -1.53 -15.43 -2.68
N GLU A 110 -1.17 -14.45 -1.85
CA GLU A 110 -0.28 -14.61 -0.68
C GLU A 110 -1.07 -14.70 0.64
N GLY A 111 -2.39 -14.87 0.54
CA GLY A 111 -3.28 -15.06 1.69
C GLY A 111 -3.88 -13.76 2.23
N PHE A 112 -3.78 -12.63 1.53
CA PHE A 112 -4.57 -11.43 1.84
C PHE A 112 -6.06 -11.70 1.58
N LYS A 113 -6.92 -11.42 2.56
CA LYS A 113 -8.37 -11.62 2.49
C LYS A 113 -9.10 -10.27 2.56
N PRO A 114 -9.63 -9.72 1.46
CA PRO A 114 -10.26 -8.39 1.46
C PRO A 114 -11.40 -8.21 2.47
N SER A 115 -12.12 -9.29 2.81
CA SER A 115 -13.19 -9.27 3.80
C SER A 115 -12.71 -9.07 5.25
N LYS A 116 -11.43 -9.35 5.53
CA LYS A 116 -10.84 -9.39 6.88
C LYS A 116 -9.62 -8.47 7.03
N ASP A 117 -8.81 -8.36 6.00
CA ASP A 117 -7.59 -7.56 5.96
C ASP A 117 -7.85 -6.18 5.36
N VAL A 118 -6.95 -5.23 5.62
CA VAL A 118 -7.04 -3.84 5.16
C VAL A 118 -5.88 -3.57 4.20
N SER A 119 -6.19 -3.10 2.99
CA SER A 119 -5.16 -2.63 2.04
C SER A 119 -4.91 -1.15 2.27
N PHE A 120 -3.65 -0.78 2.50
CA PHE A 120 -3.22 0.62 2.64
C PHE A 120 -2.05 0.94 1.69
N PRO A 121 -1.81 2.22 1.35
CA PRO A 121 -0.79 2.55 0.37
C PRO A 121 0.62 2.50 0.97
N GLU A 122 1.57 2.06 0.16
CA GLU A 122 2.98 2.40 0.37
C GLU A 122 3.22 3.85 -0.06
N ILE A 123 3.86 4.64 0.80
CA ILE A 123 4.10 6.07 0.55
C ILE A 123 5.57 6.36 0.83
N LEU A 124 6.27 6.84 -0.20
CA LEU A 124 7.63 7.35 -0.10
C LEU A 124 7.60 8.86 0.17
N LEU A 125 8.23 9.29 1.27
CA LEU A 125 8.43 10.69 1.62
C LEU A 125 9.95 10.97 1.68
N PRO A 126 10.58 11.42 0.58
CA PRO A 126 12.05 11.55 0.50
C PRO A 126 12.67 12.41 1.61
N GLY A 127 12.00 13.50 2.00
CA GLY A 127 12.40 14.37 3.11
C GLY A 127 11.55 14.20 4.37
N GLY A 128 10.84 13.08 4.51
CA GLY A 128 9.89 12.86 5.62
C GLY A 128 8.65 13.74 5.60
N THR A 129 8.49 14.61 4.61
CA THR A 129 7.37 15.55 4.46
C THR A 129 6.75 15.47 3.07
N MET A 130 5.56 16.05 2.94
CA MET A 130 4.82 16.18 1.67
C MET A 130 5.34 17.32 0.78
N ASN A 131 6.30 18.11 1.26
CA ASN A 131 6.76 19.34 0.62
C ASN A 131 7.30 19.07 -0.79
N GLY A 132 6.76 19.79 -1.76
CA GLY A 132 7.20 19.70 -3.15
C GLY A 132 6.85 18.39 -3.87
N LEU A 133 6.05 17.49 -3.28
CA LEU A 133 5.59 16.26 -3.94
C LEU A 133 4.36 16.53 -4.83
N ILE A 134 3.43 17.32 -4.31
CA ILE A 134 2.17 17.63 -4.97
C ILE A 134 2.36 18.67 -6.08
N GLY A 135 1.80 18.41 -7.26
CA GLY A 135 1.72 19.40 -8.33
C GLY A 135 1.84 18.80 -9.73
N GLY A 136 2.16 19.63 -10.71
CA GLY A 136 2.38 19.20 -12.09
C GLY A 136 1.56 19.99 -13.11
N PRO A 137 1.95 19.96 -14.38
CA PRO A 137 1.31 20.72 -15.44
C PRO A 137 -0.13 20.26 -15.73
N SER A 138 -0.86 21.11 -16.45
CA SER A 138 -2.18 20.81 -17.01
C SER A 138 -2.11 19.61 -17.97
N PRO A 139 -3.24 18.89 -18.19
CA PRO A 139 -3.30 17.75 -19.13
C PRO A 139 -2.66 18.01 -20.50
N SER A 140 -2.85 19.20 -21.07
CA SER A 140 -2.36 19.59 -22.40
C SER A 140 -0.85 19.83 -22.47
N ARG A 141 -0.20 20.09 -21.33
CA ARG A 141 1.23 20.41 -21.24
C ARG A 141 2.11 19.20 -20.89
N ARG A 142 1.53 18.00 -20.90
CA ARG A 142 2.23 16.73 -20.64
C ARG A 142 2.59 16.09 -21.97
N SER A 143 3.89 16.08 -22.28
CA SER A 143 4.38 15.61 -23.58
C SER A 143 4.62 14.10 -23.62
N ILE A 144 4.85 13.44 -22.48
CA ILE A 144 5.14 12.00 -22.42
C ILE A 144 3.82 11.22 -22.29
N LEU A 145 3.62 10.20 -23.12
CA LEU A 145 2.41 9.35 -23.02
C LEU A 145 2.47 8.52 -21.74
N ALA A 146 3.52 7.71 -21.57
CA ALA A 146 3.68 6.85 -20.41
C ALA A 146 5.12 6.86 -19.90
N PHE A 147 5.28 6.76 -18.58
CA PHE A 147 6.61 6.75 -17.96
C PHE A 147 6.77 5.70 -16.87
N PHE A 148 7.96 5.10 -16.83
CA PHE A 148 8.48 4.29 -15.74
C PHE A 148 9.98 4.51 -15.57
N ALA A 149 10.44 4.61 -14.32
CA ALA A 149 11.84 4.43 -14.00
C ALA A 149 12.02 3.54 -12.76
N GLY A 150 12.81 2.47 -12.86
CA GLY A 150 13.10 1.57 -11.75
C GLY A 150 13.90 0.33 -12.13
N GLY A 151 14.65 -0.21 -11.17
CA GLY A 151 15.50 -1.40 -11.35
C GLY A 151 14.74 -2.70 -11.63
N LEU A 152 15.49 -3.72 -12.08
CA LEU A 152 15.04 -5.11 -12.21
C LEU A 152 14.66 -5.66 -10.84
N HIS A 153 13.36 -5.85 -10.62
CA HIS A 153 12.83 -6.23 -9.31
C HIS A 153 11.48 -6.89 -9.49
N GLY A 154 11.29 -8.08 -8.90
CA GLY A 154 10.06 -8.85 -9.07
C GLY A 154 9.84 -9.42 -10.48
N PRO A 155 8.72 -10.13 -10.69
CA PRO A 155 8.46 -10.84 -11.94
C PRO A 155 7.96 -9.95 -13.09
N ILE A 156 7.31 -8.83 -12.80
CA ILE A 156 6.66 -7.98 -13.82
C ILE A 156 7.64 -6.98 -14.46
N ARG A 157 8.57 -6.41 -13.69
CA ARG A 157 9.50 -5.38 -14.21
C ARG A 157 10.43 -5.89 -15.32
N PRO A 158 10.96 -7.13 -15.27
CA PRO A 158 11.72 -7.70 -16.38
C PRO A 158 10.95 -7.67 -17.70
N ILE A 159 9.67 -8.08 -17.69
CA ILE A 159 8.79 -8.06 -18.88
C ILE A 159 8.62 -6.63 -19.39
N LEU A 160 8.36 -5.67 -18.49
CA LEU A 160 8.21 -4.25 -18.87
C LEU A 160 9.49 -3.68 -19.48
N LEU A 161 10.65 -3.93 -18.86
CA LEU A 161 11.94 -3.44 -19.32
C LEU A 161 12.32 -4.10 -20.65
N GLU A 162 12.14 -5.42 -20.78
CA GLU A 162 12.41 -6.14 -22.02
C GLU A 162 11.62 -5.56 -23.19
N HIS A 163 10.34 -5.20 -23.00
CA HIS A 163 9.52 -4.68 -24.10
C HIS A 163 9.70 -3.18 -24.38
N TRP A 164 10.01 -2.36 -23.37
CA TRP A 164 9.91 -0.89 -23.52
C TRP A 164 11.17 -0.10 -23.15
N GLU A 165 12.19 -0.72 -22.53
CA GLU A 165 13.39 0.00 -22.08
C GLU A 165 14.11 0.70 -23.24
N ASN A 166 14.04 2.03 -23.28
CA ASN A 166 14.60 2.88 -24.32
C ASN A 166 14.19 2.49 -25.77
N LYS A 167 12.96 1.99 -25.97
CA LYS A 167 12.48 1.52 -27.30
C LYS A 167 11.45 2.41 -27.99
N ASP A 168 10.88 3.40 -27.31
CA ASP A 168 9.82 4.24 -27.84
C ASP A 168 9.88 5.66 -27.25
N ASP A 169 9.60 6.69 -28.06
CA ASP A 169 9.66 8.09 -27.64
C ASP A 169 8.48 8.51 -26.75
N ASP A 170 7.31 7.87 -26.95
CA ASP A 170 6.09 8.15 -26.21
C ASP A 170 6.01 7.36 -24.89
N ILE A 171 6.52 6.12 -24.91
CA ILE A 171 6.60 5.23 -23.74
C ILE A 171 8.04 5.20 -23.21
N GLN A 172 8.30 6.06 -22.23
CA GLN A 172 9.62 6.24 -21.65
C GLN A 172 9.83 5.33 -20.45
N VAL A 173 10.48 4.20 -20.68
CA VAL A 173 10.81 3.20 -19.67
C VAL A 173 12.33 3.15 -19.49
N HIS A 174 12.79 3.32 -18.26
CA HIS A 174 14.22 3.33 -17.93
C HIS A 174 14.52 2.50 -16.68
N ARG A 175 15.66 1.80 -16.67
CA ARG A 175 16.17 1.22 -15.42
C ARG A 175 16.75 2.26 -14.48
N TYR A 176 17.58 3.14 -15.03
CA TYR A 176 18.18 4.28 -14.37
C TYR A 176 18.00 5.52 -15.25
N LEU A 177 17.62 6.64 -14.63
CA LEU A 177 17.52 7.89 -15.36
C LEU A 177 18.91 8.45 -15.67
N PRO A 178 19.10 9.10 -16.83
CA PRO A 178 20.33 9.82 -17.13
C PRO A 178 20.65 10.88 -16.08
N LYS A 179 21.93 11.19 -15.89
CA LYS A 179 22.38 12.22 -14.95
C LYS A 179 21.73 13.56 -15.30
N GLY A 180 21.19 14.24 -14.29
CA GLY A 180 20.51 15.54 -14.44
C GLY A 180 19.03 15.45 -14.79
N VAL A 181 18.49 14.28 -15.12
CA VAL A 181 17.06 14.09 -15.37
C VAL A 181 16.31 13.89 -14.06
N SER A 182 15.33 14.75 -13.80
CA SER A 182 14.52 14.69 -12.58
C SER A 182 13.42 13.63 -12.69
N TYR A 183 13.44 12.62 -11.81
CA TYR A 183 12.39 11.60 -11.70
C TYR A 183 10.98 12.20 -11.54
N TYR A 184 10.80 13.13 -10.58
CA TYR A 184 9.53 13.81 -10.38
C TYR A 184 9.18 14.76 -11.54
N GLY A 185 10.18 15.29 -12.26
CA GLY A 185 9.97 16.02 -13.51
C GLY A 185 9.33 15.13 -14.58
N MET A 186 9.86 13.93 -14.78
CA MET A 186 9.33 12.94 -15.73
C MET A 186 7.90 12.52 -15.35
N LEU A 187 7.63 12.18 -14.08
CA LEU A 187 6.28 11.87 -13.59
C LEU A 187 5.30 13.02 -13.87
N ARG A 188 5.69 14.26 -13.58
CA ARG A 188 4.84 15.45 -13.82
C ARG A 188 4.57 15.69 -15.30
N ASN A 189 5.53 15.38 -16.16
CA ASN A 189 5.38 15.58 -17.61
C ASN A 189 4.66 14.41 -18.32
N SER A 190 4.36 13.33 -17.59
CA SER A 190 3.73 12.13 -18.15
C SER A 190 2.22 12.13 -17.98
N LYS A 191 1.50 11.64 -19.01
CA LYS A 191 0.04 11.46 -18.92
C LYS A 191 -0.30 10.26 -18.04
N PHE A 192 0.39 9.15 -18.28
CA PHE A 192 0.22 7.87 -17.58
C PHE A 192 1.52 7.46 -16.88
N CYS A 193 1.42 6.92 -15.67
CA CYS A 193 2.58 6.49 -14.90
C CYS A 193 2.46 5.00 -14.60
N LEU A 194 3.37 4.21 -15.14
CA LEU A 194 3.32 2.77 -15.02
C LEU A 194 3.72 2.36 -13.60
N CYS A 195 2.91 1.49 -12.99
CA CYS A 195 3.06 1.04 -11.61
C CYS A 195 3.18 -0.50 -11.56
N PRO A 196 4.23 -1.10 -12.17
CA PRO A 196 4.46 -2.54 -12.10
C PRO A 196 4.75 -2.99 -10.67
N SER A 197 4.26 -4.18 -10.29
CA SER A 197 4.67 -4.82 -9.04
C SER A 197 6.18 -5.11 -9.03
N GLY A 198 6.76 -5.07 -7.82
CA GLY A 198 8.09 -5.56 -7.51
C GLY A 198 8.03 -7.00 -6.98
N TYR A 199 8.84 -7.32 -5.96
CA TYR A 199 8.70 -8.58 -5.22
C TYR A 199 7.40 -8.53 -4.41
N GLU A 200 7.10 -7.35 -3.88
CA GLU A 200 5.84 -6.89 -3.36
C GLU A 200 4.92 -6.37 -4.47
N VAL A 201 3.61 -6.59 -4.31
CA VAL A 201 2.59 -6.02 -5.19
C VAL A 201 2.31 -4.54 -4.88
N ALA A 202 2.74 -4.04 -3.72
CA ALA A 202 2.70 -2.61 -3.41
C ALA A 202 3.67 -1.82 -4.31
N SER A 203 3.44 -0.51 -4.45
CA SER A 203 4.45 0.38 -5.02
C SER A 203 4.15 1.82 -4.63
N PRO A 204 5.14 2.60 -4.19
CA PRO A 204 4.94 4.02 -3.89
C PRO A 204 4.54 4.82 -5.14
N ARG A 205 4.89 4.32 -6.34
CA ARG A 205 4.60 4.96 -7.63
C ARG A 205 3.12 5.24 -7.86
N MET A 206 2.22 4.40 -7.32
CA MET A 206 0.78 4.65 -7.43
C MET A 206 0.41 5.97 -6.76
N VAL A 207 0.98 6.22 -5.58
CA VAL A 207 0.74 7.46 -4.83
C VAL A 207 1.51 8.63 -5.42
N GLU A 208 2.75 8.42 -5.85
CA GLU A 208 3.54 9.46 -6.54
C GLU A 208 2.86 9.94 -7.83
N ALA A 209 2.22 9.04 -8.57
CA ALA A 209 1.42 9.38 -9.74
C ALA A 209 0.24 10.29 -9.35
N LEU A 210 -0.52 9.94 -8.30
CA LEU A 210 -1.60 10.79 -7.80
C LEU A 210 -1.10 12.17 -7.34
N TYR A 211 0.04 12.23 -6.64
CA TYR A 211 0.65 13.48 -6.19
C TYR A 211 1.05 14.40 -7.35
N THR A 212 1.66 13.81 -8.38
CA THR A 212 2.12 14.52 -9.57
C THR A 212 1.02 14.74 -10.61
N GLY A 213 -0.22 14.32 -10.34
CA GLY A 213 -1.35 14.41 -11.27
C GLY A 213 -1.19 13.56 -12.53
N CYS A 214 -0.34 12.53 -12.48
CA CYS A 214 -0.21 11.51 -13.50
C CYS A 214 -1.27 10.41 -13.26
N VAL A 215 -1.86 9.85 -14.32
CA VAL A 215 -2.85 8.76 -14.17
C VAL A 215 -2.10 7.46 -13.87
N PRO A 216 -2.32 6.79 -12.73
CA PRO A 216 -1.67 5.52 -12.43
C PRO A 216 -2.11 4.43 -13.41
N VAL A 217 -1.16 3.67 -13.94
CA VAL A 217 -1.40 2.45 -14.72
C VAL A 217 -0.94 1.26 -13.90
N LEU A 218 -1.88 0.47 -13.41
CA LEU A 218 -1.61 -0.70 -12.58
C LEU A 218 -1.23 -1.87 -13.48
N LEU A 219 0.00 -2.35 -13.33
CA LEU A 219 0.54 -3.55 -13.98
C LEU A 219 0.82 -4.58 -12.88
N LYS A 220 -0.25 -5.21 -12.39
CA LYS A 220 -0.23 -6.00 -11.15
C LYS A 220 -1.20 -7.16 -11.27
N ASP A 221 -0.82 -8.32 -10.76
CA ASP A 221 -1.71 -9.46 -10.58
C ASP A 221 -2.15 -9.56 -9.12
N HIS A 222 -3.41 -9.97 -8.90
CA HIS A 222 -3.99 -10.31 -7.59
C HIS A 222 -3.92 -9.20 -6.51
N TYR A 223 -3.53 -7.98 -6.88
CA TYR A 223 -3.42 -6.84 -5.99
C TYR A 223 -4.78 -6.25 -5.65
N VAL A 224 -4.99 -5.96 -4.37
CA VAL A 224 -6.17 -5.22 -3.89
C VAL A 224 -5.75 -3.78 -3.65
N PRO A 225 -6.14 -2.82 -4.51
CA PRO A 225 -5.69 -1.45 -4.35
C PRO A 225 -6.15 -0.83 -3.03
N PRO A 226 -5.37 0.11 -2.46
CA PRO A 226 -5.69 0.70 -1.16
C PRO A 226 -7.07 1.34 -1.14
N PHE A 227 -7.79 1.14 -0.04
CA PHE A 227 -9.12 1.74 0.18
C PHE A 227 -10.18 1.39 -0.87
N SER A 228 -10.06 0.23 -1.54
CA SER A 228 -11.02 -0.20 -2.59
C SER A 228 -12.46 -0.36 -2.09
N ASP A 229 -12.70 -0.44 -0.78
CA ASP A 229 -14.06 -0.46 -0.21
C ASP A 229 -14.77 0.91 -0.32
N VAL A 230 -14.01 1.99 -0.49
CA VAL A 230 -14.52 3.36 -0.55
C VAL A 230 -14.19 4.03 -1.89
N LEU A 231 -13.03 3.70 -2.47
CA LEU A 231 -12.53 4.30 -3.70
C LEU A 231 -12.70 3.35 -4.89
N ASN A 232 -13.42 3.79 -5.91
CA ASN A 232 -13.47 3.10 -7.19
C ASN A 232 -12.21 3.43 -8.02
N TRP A 233 -11.18 2.57 -7.93
CA TRP A 233 -9.91 2.76 -8.66
C TRP A 233 -10.08 2.87 -10.17
N LYS A 234 -10.99 2.10 -10.79
CA LYS A 234 -11.30 2.18 -12.23
C LYS A 234 -11.77 3.57 -12.67
N SER A 235 -12.19 4.42 -11.73
CA SER A 235 -12.63 5.78 -12.03
C SER A 235 -11.47 6.78 -12.19
N PHE A 236 -10.25 6.45 -11.74
CA PHE A 236 -9.10 7.36 -11.76
C PHE A 236 -7.75 6.70 -12.12
N SER A 237 -7.70 5.39 -12.31
CA SER A 237 -6.54 4.65 -12.80
C SER A 237 -6.88 3.85 -14.06
N VAL A 238 -5.85 3.31 -14.70
CA VAL A 238 -5.96 2.30 -15.75
C VAL A 238 -5.38 1.00 -15.21
N GLU A 239 -6.02 -0.12 -15.48
CA GLU A 239 -5.50 -1.45 -15.13
C GLU A 239 -5.17 -2.16 -16.44
N VAL A 240 -3.95 -2.67 -16.55
CA VAL A 240 -3.48 -3.39 -17.74
C VAL A 240 -2.94 -4.74 -17.25
N PRO A 241 -3.53 -5.86 -17.72
CA PRO A 241 -3.03 -7.19 -17.44
C PRO A 241 -1.57 -7.37 -17.86
N VAL A 242 -0.82 -8.21 -17.15
CA VAL A 242 0.63 -8.39 -17.37
C VAL A 242 0.95 -8.92 -18.75
N ASP A 243 0.14 -9.85 -19.26
CA ASP A 243 0.24 -10.39 -20.63
C ASP A 243 -0.01 -9.34 -21.73
N ARG A 244 -0.64 -8.21 -21.38
CA ARG A 244 -0.90 -7.08 -22.29
C ARG A 244 0.14 -5.97 -22.21
N ILE A 245 1.24 -6.15 -21.47
CA ILE A 245 2.37 -5.20 -21.46
C ILE A 245 2.89 -4.85 -22.87
N PRO A 246 3.01 -5.79 -23.83
CA PRO A 246 3.42 -5.48 -25.20
C PRO A 246 2.46 -4.51 -25.94
N ASP A 247 1.20 -4.44 -25.51
CA ASP A 247 0.17 -3.59 -26.13
C ASP A 247 0.03 -2.20 -25.47
N LEU A 248 0.91 -1.84 -24.52
CA LEU A 248 0.76 -0.62 -23.71
C LEU A 248 0.52 0.64 -24.55
N LYS A 249 1.26 0.84 -25.64
CA LYS A 249 1.08 2.00 -26.52
C LYS A 249 -0.30 2.04 -27.14
N LYS A 250 -0.77 0.92 -27.68
CA LYS A 250 -2.10 0.79 -28.28
C LYS A 250 -3.20 1.06 -27.25
N ILE A 251 -3.09 0.49 -26.05
CA ILE A 251 -4.07 0.64 -24.98
C ILE A 251 -4.13 2.09 -24.51
N LEU A 252 -2.99 2.69 -24.18
CA LEU A 252 -2.93 4.03 -23.59
C LEU A 252 -3.23 5.13 -24.61
N ALA A 253 -2.76 4.99 -25.85
CA ALA A 253 -3.10 5.92 -26.94
C ALA A 253 -4.57 5.81 -27.37
N GLY A 254 -5.20 4.64 -27.19
CA GLY A 254 -6.63 4.43 -27.44
C GLY A 254 -7.56 5.13 -26.43
N ILE A 255 -7.03 5.61 -25.29
CA ILE A 255 -7.82 6.36 -24.32
C ILE A 255 -8.05 7.78 -24.85
N SER A 256 -9.31 8.10 -25.15
CA SER A 256 -9.69 9.44 -25.61
C SER A 256 -9.22 10.55 -24.65
N THR A 257 -8.89 11.72 -25.19
CA THR A 257 -8.49 12.89 -24.39
C THR A 257 -9.51 13.23 -23.31
N ARG A 258 -10.82 13.12 -23.61
CA ARG A 258 -11.90 13.34 -22.65
C ARG A 258 -11.83 12.36 -21.47
N GLN A 259 -11.60 11.07 -21.75
CA GLN A 259 -11.47 10.05 -20.72
C GLN A 259 -10.21 10.25 -19.90
N TYR A 260 -9.07 10.55 -20.53
CA TYR A 260 -7.82 10.87 -19.84
C TYR A 260 -7.99 12.04 -18.85
N ILE A 261 -8.58 13.16 -19.31
CA ILE A 261 -8.84 14.33 -18.44
C ILE A 261 -9.75 13.96 -17.27
N ARG A 262 -10.75 13.10 -17.49
CA ARG A 262 -11.65 12.61 -16.43
C ARG A 262 -10.90 11.78 -15.40
N LEU A 263 -10.07 10.83 -15.83
CA LEU A 263 -9.23 10.00 -14.94
C LEU A 263 -8.32 10.89 -14.10
N GLN A 264 -7.62 11.84 -14.73
CA GLN A 264 -6.71 12.74 -14.03
C GLN A 264 -7.43 13.63 -12.98
N ARG A 265 -8.57 14.21 -13.36
CA ARG A 265 -9.36 15.06 -12.44
C ARG A 265 -9.82 14.28 -11.21
N ARG A 266 -10.32 13.06 -11.41
CA ARG A 266 -10.73 12.17 -10.31
C ARG A 266 -9.53 11.76 -9.46
N GLY A 267 -8.39 11.45 -10.08
CA GLY A 267 -7.12 11.17 -9.38
C GLY A 267 -6.72 12.30 -8.44
N LYS A 268 -6.80 13.55 -8.92
CA LYS A 268 -6.53 14.74 -8.10
C LYS A 268 -7.53 14.93 -6.95
N GLN A 269 -8.79 14.56 -7.14
CA GLN A 269 -9.82 14.63 -6.08
C GLN A 269 -9.58 13.57 -4.99
N VAL A 270 -9.25 12.34 -5.36
CA VAL A 270 -9.01 11.26 -4.40
C VAL A 270 -7.64 11.36 -3.73
N ARG A 271 -6.70 12.12 -4.31
CA ARG A 271 -5.32 12.30 -3.80
C ARG A 271 -5.26 12.55 -2.30
N ARG A 272 -6.15 13.39 -1.76
CA ARG A 272 -6.21 13.71 -0.32
C ARG A 272 -6.25 12.47 0.59
N HIS A 273 -6.83 11.37 0.11
CA HIS A 273 -6.93 10.10 0.82
C HIS A 273 -5.61 9.35 0.98
N PHE A 274 -4.57 9.81 0.28
CA PHE A 274 -3.24 9.26 0.31
C PHE A 274 -2.24 10.21 0.98
N GLU A 275 -2.64 11.44 1.32
CA GLU A 275 -1.74 12.44 1.90
C GLU A 275 -1.39 12.09 3.36
N VAL A 276 -0.12 12.28 3.75
CA VAL A 276 0.38 12.08 5.10
C VAL A 276 0.50 13.43 5.79
N ASN A 277 -0.20 13.62 6.91
CA ASN A 277 -0.15 14.85 7.71
C ASN A 277 0.46 14.57 9.08
N MET A 278 1.25 15.52 9.62
CA MET A 278 1.76 15.40 10.99
C MET A 278 0.61 15.35 12.01
N ILE A 279 -0.36 16.26 11.86
CA ILE A 279 -1.63 16.22 12.58
C ILE A 279 -2.65 15.59 11.64
N PRO A 280 -3.23 14.43 11.97
CA PRO A 280 -4.20 13.77 11.09
C PRO A 280 -5.35 14.69 10.70
N GLN A 281 -5.62 14.77 9.40
CA GLN A 281 -6.70 15.57 8.82
C GLN A 281 -7.84 14.67 8.36
N ARG A 282 -9.08 15.17 8.40
CA ARG A 282 -10.24 14.43 7.93
C ARG A 282 -9.99 13.89 6.52
N TYR A 283 -10.21 12.59 6.34
CA TYR A 283 -10.05 11.86 5.09
C TYR A 283 -8.62 11.62 4.61
N ASP A 284 -7.59 11.96 5.39
CA ASP A 284 -6.22 11.62 5.05
C ASP A 284 -5.93 10.11 5.19
N VAL A 285 -4.69 9.70 4.85
CA VAL A 285 -4.33 8.27 4.85
C VAL A 285 -4.55 7.60 6.21
N PHE A 286 -4.31 8.32 7.31
CA PHE A 286 -4.52 7.81 8.66
C PHE A 286 -6.00 7.51 8.92
N HIS A 287 -6.88 8.47 8.63
CA HIS A 287 -8.32 8.27 8.78
C HIS A 287 -8.87 7.20 7.83
N MET A 288 -8.33 7.10 6.61
CA MET A 288 -8.74 6.07 5.66
C MET A 288 -8.34 4.66 6.12
N ILE A 289 -7.16 4.51 6.74
CA ILE A 289 -6.75 3.25 7.37
C ILE A 289 -7.70 2.91 8.53
N LEU A 290 -7.95 3.84 9.46
CA LEU A 290 -8.86 3.60 10.60
C LEU A 290 -10.28 3.27 10.17
N HIS A 291 -10.79 3.97 9.15
CA HIS A 291 -12.10 3.66 8.58
C HIS A 291 -12.12 2.23 8.01
N SER A 292 -11.06 1.83 7.31
CA SER A 292 -10.96 0.48 6.75
C SER A 292 -10.91 -0.58 7.86
N VAL A 293 -10.14 -0.35 8.94
CA VAL A 293 -10.12 -1.23 10.13
C VAL A 293 -11.50 -1.32 10.77
N TRP A 294 -12.20 -0.19 10.91
CA TRP A 294 -13.56 -0.16 11.44
C TRP A 294 -14.52 -1.03 10.61
N LEU A 295 -14.45 -0.96 9.27
CA LEU A 295 -15.27 -1.82 8.41
C LEU A 295 -14.99 -3.32 8.65
N ARG A 296 -13.74 -3.71 8.90
CA ARG A 296 -13.39 -5.13 9.15
C ARG A 296 -13.89 -5.58 10.52
N ARG A 297 -13.88 -4.69 11.51
CA ARG A 297 -14.51 -4.94 12.82
C ARG A 297 -16.01 -5.24 12.69
N LEU A 298 -16.72 -4.61 11.76
CA LEU A 298 -18.14 -4.88 11.52
C LEU A 298 -18.38 -6.26 10.87
N ASN A 299 -17.40 -6.78 10.14
CA ASN A 299 -17.48 -8.10 9.50
C ASN A 299 -17.17 -9.26 10.47
N MET A 300 -16.67 -8.97 11.67
CA MET A 300 -16.34 -10.00 12.64
C MET A 300 -17.59 -10.63 13.23
N ARG A 301 -17.63 -11.97 13.23
CA ARG A 301 -18.53 -12.76 14.06
C ARG A 301 -17.71 -13.30 15.23
N LEU A 302 -18.08 -12.93 16.46
CA LEU A 302 -17.45 -13.50 17.65
C LEU A 302 -17.91 -14.96 17.79
N HIS A 303 -16.97 -15.91 17.86
CA HIS A 303 -17.30 -17.28 18.23
C HIS A 303 -17.85 -17.27 19.66
N GLY A 304 -19.08 -17.75 19.86
CA GLY A 304 -19.72 -17.86 21.18
C GLY A 304 -20.96 -16.99 21.41
N LEU A 305 -21.43 -16.22 20.42
CA LEU A 305 -22.79 -15.66 20.44
C LEU A 305 -23.67 -16.50 19.51
N GLU A 306 -24.08 -17.67 20.00
CA GLU A 306 -25.34 -18.25 19.56
C GLU A 306 -26.43 -17.25 19.98
N TYR A 307 -27.11 -16.67 19.00
CA TYR A 307 -28.31 -15.90 19.27
C TYR A 307 -29.34 -16.87 19.87
N LEU A 308 -29.58 -16.75 21.17
CA LEU A 308 -30.85 -17.13 21.78
C LEU A 308 -31.95 -16.20 21.26
#